data_AF-A0A538EAJ0-F1
#
_entry.id   AF-A0A538EAJ0-F1
#
_cell.length_a   1.000
_cell.length_b   1.000
_cell.length_c   1.000
_cell.angle_alpha   90.00
_cell.angle_beta   90.00
_cell.angle_gamma   90.00
#
_symmetry.space_group_name_H-M   'P 1'
#
loop_
_entity.id
_entity.type
_entity.pdbx_description
1 polymer ?
#
loop_
_entity_poly.entity_id
_entity_poly.type
_entity_poly.pdbx_seq_one_letter_code
_entity_poly.pdbx_strand_id
1 'polypeptide(L)'
;GLRIYVFEPDGSLRPGFPVRNDPAFCRPDDEHQPNDHRKCGFLATPAVGHLEGADKPLDIVASSVDGHLYVLRGDGSNLFAPVDLVDPNASTKVHAESINDPAIGDLNGDGRDDVVVATNETYDPDPAGGDLSLSGVLGSAGQSARVYAVSGNDGSFLPGWPIHINGLIQDTLPLIGPGNDAAIASIGGAPTVFASATSGSLSTYAGDGTRERTMRQEAVGPASDATDRSGGLNLFESASVGDLLGAGQLAAVKYELSVGGLANLAAVGQNVPYNHLIGAFDARTGAPLPAWPTVTDDFQFLSASTIAKVAPSNPTNQVLAQNGLGMLHAYDGASGQDVPGFPKVTGGWLFAPTALSDDGRMAAITREGYLFEWRSGAAACQTEWPEFRHDPHSTGNYDADGTPPDAPEQLSARALGGGSFQVSFVSPGDDRRCGTAKEYVASADGQPVDLGAPVAGGQTFTATVSLPAGARILTVAARDDAGNLGAPASVSLGKTRR
;
A
#
# COMPACT_ATOMS: atom_id res chain seq x y z
N GLY A 1 0.40 -4.20 18.41
CA GLY A 1 1.30 -4.90 19.37
C GLY A 1 2.44 -3.98 19.78
N LEU A 2 3.20 -4.26 20.86
CA LEU A 2 4.27 -3.34 21.33
C LEU A 2 5.61 -3.44 20.56
N ARG A 3 5.71 -4.36 19.60
CA ARG A 3 6.98 -4.77 19.01
C ARG A 3 6.85 -5.03 17.51
N ILE A 4 7.92 -4.73 16.78
CA ILE A 4 8.14 -5.08 15.38
C ILE A 4 9.01 -6.33 15.35
N TYR A 5 8.63 -7.29 14.51
CA TYR A 5 9.34 -8.57 14.34
C TYR A 5 9.80 -8.71 12.89
N VAL A 6 11.00 -9.25 12.71
CA VAL A 6 11.52 -9.63 11.38
C VAL A 6 12.02 -11.06 11.48
N PHE A 7 11.57 -11.89 10.55
CA PHE A 7 11.97 -13.29 10.46
C PHE A 7 12.76 -13.53 9.18
N GLU A 8 13.78 -14.36 9.26
CA GLU A 8 14.46 -14.89 8.08
C GLU A 8 13.56 -15.90 7.35
N PRO A 9 13.87 -16.24 6.07
CA PRO A 9 13.09 -17.21 5.31
C PRO A 9 12.96 -18.60 5.95
N ASP A 10 13.87 -18.97 6.86
CA ASP A 10 13.81 -20.23 7.63
C ASP A 10 12.93 -20.16 8.89
N GLY A 11 12.29 -19.01 9.13
CA GLY A 11 11.45 -18.72 10.29
C GLY A 11 12.21 -18.34 11.55
N SER A 12 13.55 -18.28 11.50
CA SER A 12 14.34 -17.76 12.61
C SER A 12 14.16 -16.25 12.76
N LEU A 13 14.21 -15.77 13.99
CA LEU A 13 14.13 -14.34 14.28
C LEU A 13 15.45 -13.66 13.86
N ARG A 14 15.36 -12.62 13.04
CA ARG A 14 16.54 -11.87 12.60
C ARG A 14 17.26 -11.23 13.80
N PRO A 15 18.60 -11.32 13.91
CA PRO A 15 19.36 -10.63 14.94
C PRO A 15 19.05 -9.12 14.97
N GLY A 16 18.78 -8.59 16.16
CA GLY A 16 18.35 -7.20 16.37
C GLY A 16 16.85 -7.05 16.63
N PHE A 17 16.04 -8.04 16.23
CA PHE A 17 14.59 -8.06 16.45
C PHE A 17 14.19 -8.99 17.61
N PRO A 18 13.00 -8.81 18.23
CA PRO A 18 12.06 -7.71 17.98
C PRO A 18 12.50 -6.36 18.57
N VAL A 19 12.14 -5.28 17.87
CA VAL A 19 12.30 -3.90 18.35
C VAL A 19 11.01 -3.45 19.02
N ARG A 20 11.09 -2.78 20.16
CA ARG A 20 9.94 -2.24 20.91
C ARG A 20 9.86 -0.72 20.69
N ASN A 21 8.65 -0.17 20.62
CA ASN A 21 8.44 1.27 20.74
C ASN A 21 8.97 1.78 22.11
N ASP A 22 9.43 3.04 22.18
CA ASP A 22 10.01 3.61 23.39
C ASP A 22 8.92 3.86 24.44
N PRO A 23 8.97 3.19 25.62
CA PRO A 23 7.98 3.39 26.67
C PRO A 23 7.95 4.82 27.23
N ALA A 24 9.00 5.61 27.02
CA ALA A 24 9.04 7.01 27.44
C ALA A 24 8.08 7.91 26.64
N PHE A 25 7.69 7.51 25.42
CA PHE A 25 6.78 8.29 24.56
C PHE A 25 5.29 8.05 24.83
N CYS A 26 4.97 7.08 25.68
CA CYS A 26 3.59 6.62 25.88
C CYS A 26 3.32 6.28 27.35
N ARG A 27 3.86 7.08 28.28
CA ARG A 27 3.60 6.84 29.71
C ARG A 27 2.13 7.20 29.99
N PRO A 28 1.37 6.33 30.66
CA PRO A 28 -0.04 6.62 30.98
C PRO A 28 -0.24 7.91 31.80
N ASP A 29 0.77 8.33 32.57
CA ASP A 29 0.72 9.56 33.37
C ASP A 29 0.83 10.84 32.52
N ASP A 30 1.29 10.73 31.25
CA ASP A 30 1.39 11.86 30.32
C ASP A 30 0.09 12.10 29.55
N GLU A 31 -0.78 11.09 29.46
CA GLU A 31 -2.09 11.18 28.79
C GLU A 31 -2.98 12.23 29.48
N HIS A 32 -3.39 13.26 28.75
CA HIS A 32 -4.34 14.27 29.19
C HIS A 32 -5.14 14.86 28.01
N GLN A 33 -6.46 14.78 28.12
CA GLN A 33 -7.35 15.31 27.09
C GLN A 33 -7.40 16.85 27.13
N PRO A 34 -7.47 17.54 25.97
CA PRO A 34 -7.50 16.97 24.62
C PRO A 34 -6.11 16.87 23.95
N ASN A 35 -5.03 17.30 24.61
CA ASN A 35 -3.76 17.59 23.92
C ASN A 35 -2.74 16.45 23.94
N ASP A 36 -2.92 15.41 24.75
CA ASP A 36 -2.05 14.24 24.74
C ASP A 36 -2.88 12.98 24.95
N HIS A 37 -2.88 12.11 23.95
CA HIS A 37 -3.62 10.85 23.96
C HIS A 37 -2.83 9.68 23.37
N ARG A 38 -1.49 9.79 23.39
CA ARG A 38 -0.54 8.76 22.94
C ARG A 38 -0.67 7.47 23.72
N LYS A 39 -0.48 6.34 23.03
CA LYS A 39 -0.53 4.99 23.59
C LYS A 39 0.71 4.22 23.19
N CYS A 40 1.00 3.10 23.85
CA CYS A 40 2.14 2.30 23.45
C CYS A 40 1.78 1.30 22.35
N GLY A 41 2.59 1.25 21.28
CA GLY A 41 2.63 0.14 20.33
C GLY A 41 2.37 0.53 18.88
N PHE A 42 2.22 -0.49 18.05
CA PHE A 42 2.01 -0.40 16.61
C PHE A 42 0.64 -0.96 16.27
N LEU A 43 -0.14 -0.19 15.51
CA LEU A 43 -1.40 -0.64 14.92
C LEU A 43 -1.31 -0.71 13.38
N ALA A 44 -0.50 0.15 12.77
CA ALA A 44 -0.21 0.17 11.35
C ALA A 44 0.58 -1.04 10.85
N THR A 45 0.41 -1.35 9.57
CA THR A 45 1.22 -2.26 8.77
C THR A 45 2.58 -1.61 8.49
N PRO A 46 3.71 -2.25 8.85
CA PRO A 46 5.02 -1.76 8.46
C PRO A 46 5.19 -1.79 6.93
N ALA A 47 5.92 -0.83 6.39
CA ALA A 47 6.37 -0.83 5.00
C ALA A 47 7.90 -0.86 4.94
N VAL A 48 8.47 -1.15 3.78
CA VAL A 48 9.92 -1.10 3.55
C VAL A 48 10.27 -0.29 2.30
N GLY A 49 11.43 0.37 2.29
CA GLY A 49 11.89 1.15 1.14
C GLY A 49 13.35 1.59 1.24
N HIS A 50 13.83 2.32 0.25
CA HIS A 50 15.23 2.72 0.09
C HIS A 50 15.51 4.12 0.66
N LEU A 51 15.29 4.32 1.96
CA LEU A 51 15.52 5.61 2.63
C LEU A 51 17.03 5.93 2.70
N GLU A 52 17.89 4.90 2.81
CA GLU A 52 19.34 5.05 2.67
C GLU A 52 19.84 5.14 1.20
N GLY A 53 18.93 5.06 0.21
CA GLY A 53 19.19 5.10 -1.24
C GLY A 53 19.17 3.71 -1.91
N ALA A 54 18.94 3.66 -3.23
CA ALA A 54 18.69 2.41 -3.97
C ALA A 54 19.81 1.33 -3.87
N ASP A 55 21.07 1.74 -3.67
CA ASP A 55 22.21 0.82 -3.51
C ASP A 55 22.37 0.26 -2.08
N LYS A 56 21.45 0.60 -1.17
CA LYS A 56 21.46 0.17 0.23
C LYS A 56 20.35 -0.85 0.51
N PRO A 57 20.52 -1.70 1.54
CA PRO A 57 19.43 -2.56 1.99
C PRO A 57 18.17 -1.75 2.32
N LEU A 58 17.01 -2.38 2.19
CA LEU A 58 15.73 -1.79 2.58
C LEU A 58 15.70 -1.42 4.07
N ASP A 59 15.10 -0.27 4.35
CA ASP A 59 14.77 0.23 5.68
C ASP A 59 13.31 -0.11 6.01
N ILE A 60 13.03 -0.41 7.28
CA ILE A 60 11.69 -0.74 7.78
C ILE A 60 11.07 0.50 8.41
N VAL A 61 9.88 0.86 7.94
CA VAL A 61 9.14 2.05 8.36
C VAL A 61 7.86 1.61 9.08
N ALA A 62 7.63 2.11 10.29
CA ALA A 62 6.43 1.83 11.05
C ALA A 62 6.01 3.03 11.90
N SER A 63 4.75 3.45 11.74
CA SER A 63 4.13 4.44 12.61
C SER A 63 3.61 3.78 13.89
N SER A 64 3.68 4.52 14.99
CA SER A 64 3.26 4.02 16.30
C SER A 64 2.13 4.87 16.87
N VAL A 65 1.28 4.21 17.65
CA VAL A 65 0.27 4.90 18.46
C VAL A 65 0.87 5.77 19.57
N ASP A 66 2.20 5.77 19.73
CA ASP A 66 2.91 6.73 20.57
C ASP A 66 3.20 8.06 19.85
N GLY A 67 2.64 8.24 18.64
CA GLY A 67 2.78 9.45 17.85
C GLY A 67 4.12 9.60 17.15
N HIS A 68 4.97 8.56 17.15
CA HIS A 68 6.25 8.60 16.45
C HIS A 68 6.28 7.71 15.22
N LEU A 69 7.11 8.13 14.25
CA LEU A 69 7.54 7.30 13.13
C LEU A 69 8.88 6.64 13.47
N TYR A 70 8.93 5.31 13.39
CA TYR A 70 10.15 4.53 13.53
C TYR A 70 10.68 4.14 12.16
N VAL A 71 11.96 4.39 11.93
CA VAL A 71 12.69 3.94 10.74
C VAL A 71 13.88 3.10 11.20
N LEU A 72 13.85 1.81 10.88
CA LEU A 72 14.78 0.81 11.36
C LEU A 72 15.57 0.21 10.20
N ARG A 73 16.88 0.08 10.36
CA ARG A 73 17.70 -0.74 9.48
C ARG A 73 17.39 -2.22 9.68
N GLY A 74 17.85 -3.04 8.74
CA GLY A 74 17.74 -4.50 8.81
C GLY A 74 18.40 -5.15 10.04
N ASP A 75 19.22 -4.44 10.82
CA ASP A 75 19.79 -4.92 12.10
C ASP A 75 19.01 -4.48 13.34
N GLY A 76 17.86 -3.83 13.15
CA GLY A 76 17.00 -3.31 14.22
C GLY A 76 17.45 -1.97 14.82
N SER A 77 18.56 -1.39 14.34
CA SER A 77 18.96 -0.04 14.75
C SER A 77 18.11 1.03 14.07
N ASN A 78 17.87 2.14 14.76
CA ASN A 78 17.22 3.31 14.18
C ASN A 78 18.12 3.94 13.08
N LEU A 79 17.54 4.27 11.92
CA LEU A 79 18.20 5.05 10.87
C LEU A 79 18.54 6.46 11.40
N PHE A 80 17.54 7.11 11.98
CA PHE A 80 17.59 8.35 12.76
C PHE A 80 16.68 8.22 13.99
N ALA A 81 16.77 9.15 14.94
CA ALA A 81 15.91 9.11 16.14
C ALA A 81 14.41 9.06 15.74
N PRO A 82 13.56 8.29 16.45
CA PRO A 82 12.12 8.24 16.14
C PRO A 82 11.53 9.65 16.01
N VAL A 83 10.80 9.87 14.92
CA VAL A 83 10.35 11.21 14.53
C VAL A 83 9.03 11.48 15.22
N ASP A 84 8.99 12.54 16.05
CA ASP A 84 7.79 13.01 16.74
C ASP A 84 6.82 13.64 15.73
N LEU A 85 5.74 12.94 15.38
CA LEU A 85 4.73 13.40 14.43
C LEU A 85 3.77 14.36 15.15
N VAL A 86 4.14 15.63 15.18
CA VAL A 86 3.35 16.70 15.77
C VAL A 86 3.56 18.00 15.00
N ASP A 87 2.49 18.76 14.76
CA ASP A 87 2.55 19.96 13.92
C ASP A 87 3.50 20.98 14.57
N PRO A 88 4.66 21.29 13.96
CA PRO A 88 5.64 22.20 14.54
C PRO A 88 5.16 23.66 14.56
N ASN A 89 4.17 24.00 13.74
CA ASN A 89 3.63 25.35 13.59
C ASN A 89 2.35 25.58 14.44
N ALA A 90 1.72 24.52 14.96
CA ALA A 90 0.56 24.65 15.83
C ALA A 90 0.90 25.37 17.14
N SER A 91 0.02 26.27 17.58
CA SER A 91 0.19 27.06 18.81
C SER A 91 0.09 26.20 20.08
N THR A 92 -0.87 25.27 20.08
CA THR A 92 -1.00 24.19 21.04
C THR A 92 -0.58 22.91 20.33
N LYS A 93 0.31 22.12 20.92
CA LYS A 93 0.68 20.81 20.37
C LYS A 93 -0.36 19.78 20.77
N VAL A 94 -0.82 19.00 19.79
CA VAL A 94 -1.65 17.82 20.02
C VAL A 94 -0.78 16.60 19.79
N HIS A 95 -0.50 15.87 20.86
CA HIS A 95 0.29 14.66 20.86
C HIS A 95 -0.68 13.47 20.68
N ALA A 96 -0.85 13.05 19.44
CA ALA A 96 -1.83 12.03 19.05
C ALA A 96 -1.18 10.70 18.63
N GLU A 97 -2.00 9.66 18.54
CA GLU A 97 -1.62 8.40 17.93
C GLU A 97 -1.39 8.54 16.42
N SER A 98 -0.49 7.73 15.87
CA SER A 98 -0.52 7.40 14.44
C SER A 98 -0.85 5.92 14.29
N ILE A 99 -1.94 5.65 13.58
CA ILE A 99 -2.40 4.29 13.27
C ILE A 99 -2.32 3.98 11.77
N ASN A 100 -1.82 4.93 10.98
CA ASN A 100 -1.87 4.89 9.53
C ASN A 100 -0.64 4.25 8.93
N ASP A 101 -0.87 3.53 7.83
CA ASP A 101 0.17 2.82 7.10
C ASP A 101 1.04 3.84 6.33
N PRO A 102 2.38 3.78 6.48
CA PRO A 102 3.28 4.73 5.85
C PRO A 102 3.34 4.49 4.33
N ALA A 103 3.24 5.57 3.53
CA ALA A 103 3.54 5.55 2.11
C ALA A 103 4.99 5.96 1.84
N ILE A 104 5.65 5.31 0.89
CA ILE A 104 7.09 5.45 0.66
C ILE A 104 7.38 5.78 -0.80
N GLY A 105 8.18 6.82 -1.04
CA GLY A 105 8.71 7.15 -2.36
C GLY A 105 9.51 8.45 -2.35
N ASP A 106 10.42 8.61 -3.32
CA ASP A 106 11.21 9.84 -3.49
C ASP A 106 10.33 11.02 -3.93
N LEU A 107 9.99 11.90 -2.98
CA LEU A 107 9.11 13.05 -3.23
C LEU A 107 9.88 14.29 -3.67
N ASN A 108 11.17 14.36 -3.36
CA ASN A 108 12.00 15.55 -3.54
C ASN A 108 13.05 15.40 -4.67
N GLY A 109 13.22 14.19 -5.22
CA GLY A 109 14.11 13.86 -6.32
C GLY A 109 15.58 13.69 -5.94
N ASP A 110 15.90 13.42 -4.67
CA ASP A 110 17.27 13.26 -4.18
C ASP A 110 17.82 11.83 -4.28
N GLY A 111 17.01 10.89 -4.78
CA GLY A 111 17.36 9.48 -4.93
C GLY A 111 17.26 8.65 -3.64
N ARG A 112 16.61 9.19 -2.60
CA ARG A 112 16.21 8.49 -1.38
C ARG A 112 14.71 8.55 -1.26
N ASP A 113 14.12 7.46 -0.76
CA ASP A 113 12.69 7.49 -0.50
C ASP A 113 12.36 8.36 0.72
N ASP A 114 11.26 9.10 0.64
CA ASP A 114 10.64 9.83 1.74
C ASP A 114 9.39 9.07 2.23
N VAL A 115 8.91 9.40 3.43
CA VAL A 115 7.76 8.73 4.07
C VAL A 115 6.59 9.68 4.25
N VAL A 116 5.41 9.34 3.73
CA VAL A 116 4.15 10.04 4.00
C VAL A 116 3.30 9.27 4.99
N VAL A 117 2.86 9.93 6.06
CA VAL A 117 2.04 9.29 7.11
C VAL A 117 1.10 10.29 7.77
N ALA A 118 -0.12 9.86 8.10
CA ALA A 118 -1.10 10.66 8.83
C ALA A 118 -1.05 10.40 10.35
N THR A 119 -1.59 11.33 11.12
CA THR A 119 -1.78 11.21 12.57
C THR A 119 -3.23 11.49 12.94
N ASN A 120 -3.60 11.11 14.17
CA ASN A 120 -4.90 11.46 14.74
C ASN A 120 -4.90 12.82 15.43
N GLU A 121 -4.01 13.74 15.02
CA GLU A 121 -4.05 15.12 15.50
C GLU A 121 -5.29 15.83 14.97
N THR A 122 -6.05 16.46 15.86
CA THR A 122 -7.15 17.35 15.48
C THR A 122 -6.92 18.76 16.03
N TYR A 123 -7.08 19.74 15.14
CA TYR A 123 -6.95 21.16 15.43
C TYR A 123 -8.21 21.91 15.01
N ASP A 124 -8.28 23.19 15.36
CA ASP A 124 -9.27 24.10 14.75
C ASP A 124 -9.16 24.05 13.22
N PRO A 125 -10.29 24.23 12.51
CA PRO A 125 -10.29 24.14 11.05
C PRO A 125 -9.51 25.32 10.47
N ASP A 126 -8.75 25.05 9.42
CA ASP A 126 -8.13 26.12 8.66
C ASP A 126 -9.21 26.86 7.85
N PRO A 127 -8.99 28.14 7.49
CA PRO A 127 -9.73 28.73 6.39
C PRO A 127 -9.68 27.79 5.18
N ALA A 128 -10.74 27.70 4.38
CA ALA A 128 -10.86 26.72 3.29
C ALA A 128 -9.65 26.65 2.32
N GLY A 129 -8.73 27.63 2.37
CA GLY A 129 -7.38 27.45 1.85
C GLY A 129 -7.34 27.23 0.33
N GLY A 130 -8.39 27.69 -0.37
CA GLY A 130 -8.60 27.48 -1.80
C GLY A 130 -9.31 26.18 -2.19
N ASP A 131 -9.69 25.31 -1.24
CA ASP A 131 -10.56 24.16 -1.50
C ASP A 131 -12.01 24.64 -1.51
N LEU A 132 -12.62 24.60 -2.69
CA LEU A 132 -14.01 25.00 -2.93
C LEU A 132 -14.94 23.80 -3.18
N SER A 133 -14.44 22.58 -2.97
CA SER A 133 -15.27 21.37 -3.04
C SER A 133 -16.32 21.36 -1.92
N LEU A 134 -17.35 20.53 -2.09
CA LEU A 134 -18.38 20.34 -1.06
C LEU A 134 -17.75 19.96 0.29
N SER A 135 -16.82 18.99 0.28
CA SER A 135 -16.09 18.53 1.47
C SER A 135 -15.24 19.65 2.08
N GLY A 136 -14.55 20.45 1.27
CA GLY A 136 -13.76 21.60 1.74
C GLY A 136 -14.59 22.68 2.42
N VAL A 137 -15.75 23.03 1.82
CA VAL A 137 -16.67 24.01 2.38
C VAL A 137 -17.28 23.51 3.69
N LEU A 138 -17.76 22.26 3.73
CA LEU A 138 -18.33 21.67 4.94
C LEU A 138 -17.25 21.50 6.03
N GLY A 139 -16.05 21.07 5.66
CA GLY A 139 -14.94 20.86 6.59
C GLY A 139 -14.49 22.12 7.32
N SER A 140 -14.70 23.32 6.74
CA SER A 140 -14.38 24.60 7.42
C SER A 140 -15.21 24.85 8.69
N ALA A 141 -16.28 24.09 8.90
CA ALA A 141 -17.09 24.11 10.12
C ALA A 141 -16.72 22.99 11.13
N GLY A 142 -15.75 22.14 10.79
CA GLY A 142 -15.29 21.04 11.63
C GLY A 142 -13.91 21.31 12.24
N GLN A 143 -12.95 20.44 11.96
CA GLN A 143 -11.58 20.45 12.47
C GLN A 143 -10.58 20.28 11.32
N SER A 144 -9.28 20.38 11.61
CA SER A 144 -8.22 20.05 10.67
C SER A 144 -7.31 18.93 11.20
N ALA A 145 -6.88 18.05 10.30
CA ALA A 145 -5.91 16.98 10.57
C ALA A 145 -4.57 17.24 9.88
N ARG A 146 -3.57 16.40 10.20
CA ARG A 146 -2.22 16.49 9.65
C ARG A 146 -1.81 15.23 8.92
N VAL A 147 -1.12 15.44 7.80
CA VAL A 147 -0.35 14.42 7.09
C VAL A 147 1.06 14.95 6.95
N TYR A 148 2.06 14.12 7.25
CA TYR A 148 3.47 14.45 7.26
C TYR A 148 4.15 13.83 6.05
N ALA A 149 5.17 14.51 5.52
CA ALA A 149 6.20 13.87 4.70
C ALA A 149 7.53 14.04 5.43
N VAL A 150 8.19 12.91 5.72
CA VAL A 150 9.42 12.79 6.50
C VAL A 150 10.54 12.38 5.55
N SER A 151 11.64 13.12 5.56
CA SER A 151 12.79 12.84 4.71
C SER A 151 13.51 11.57 5.13
N GLY A 152 13.77 10.68 4.16
CA GLY A 152 14.59 9.48 4.39
C GLY A 152 16.05 9.80 4.75
N ASN A 153 16.53 11.01 4.43
CA ASN A 153 17.91 11.41 4.68
C ASN A 153 18.22 11.64 6.16
N ASP A 154 17.33 12.30 6.91
CA ASP A 154 17.60 12.74 8.28
C ASP A 154 16.40 12.75 9.23
N GLY A 155 15.21 12.35 8.77
CA GLY A 155 14.00 12.33 9.58
C GLY A 155 13.35 13.71 9.77
N SER A 156 13.83 14.75 9.10
CA SER A 156 13.18 16.07 9.09
C SER A 156 11.90 16.06 8.25
N PHE A 157 10.97 16.98 8.52
CA PHE A 157 9.81 17.17 7.64
C PHE A 157 10.23 17.86 6.35
N LEU A 158 9.72 17.37 5.21
CA LEU A 158 9.94 18.02 3.93
C LEU A 158 9.36 19.44 3.91
N PRO A 159 9.92 20.36 3.10
CA PRO A 159 9.38 21.71 2.97
C PRO A 159 7.88 21.72 2.64
N GLY A 160 7.12 22.54 3.35
CA GLY A 160 5.66 22.65 3.19
C GLY A 160 4.84 21.58 3.91
N TRP A 161 5.48 20.62 4.58
CA TRP A 161 4.84 19.62 5.42
C TRP A 161 4.94 19.97 6.92
N PRO A 162 3.98 19.53 7.76
CA PRO A 162 2.78 18.76 7.41
C PRO A 162 1.74 19.56 6.61
N ILE A 163 0.98 18.88 5.77
CA ILE A 163 -0.21 19.46 5.12
C ILE A 163 -1.41 19.40 6.07
N HIS A 164 -2.36 20.33 5.86
CA HIS A 164 -3.56 20.45 6.68
C HIS A 164 -4.79 20.05 5.86
N ILE A 165 -5.63 19.18 6.42
CA ILE A 165 -6.86 18.72 5.74
C ILE A 165 -8.04 18.92 6.68
N ASN A 166 -8.98 19.77 6.27
CA ASN A 166 -10.22 19.99 7.01
C ASN A 166 -11.18 18.81 6.87
N GLY A 167 -11.90 18.48 7.94
CA GLY A 167 -12.97 17.50 7.96
C GLY A 167 -14.07 17.90 8.94
N LEU A 168 -15.30 17.48 8.68
CA LEU A 168 -16.47 17.88 9.46
C LEU A 168 -16.68 17.04 10.74
N ILE A 169 -16.42 15.74 10.69
CA ILE A 169 -16.73 14.79 11.77
C ILE A 169 -15.52 13.95 12.21
N GLN A 170 -14.34 14.57 12.23
CA GLN A 170 -13.05 13.94 12.56
C GLN A 170 -13.06 13.24 13.93
N ASP A 171 -13.75 13.80 14.92
CA ASP A 171 -13.84 13.27 16.28
C ASP A 171 -14.91 12.17 16.48
N THR A 172 -15.62 11.73 15.43
CA THR A 172 -16.70 10.74 15.62
C THR A 172 -16.16 9.39 16.07
N LEU A 173 -14.94 9.03 15.64
CA LEU A 173 -14.21 7.84 16.09
C LEU A 173 -12.72 8.20 16.32
N PRO A 174 -12.38 8.83 17.45
CA PRO A 174 -11.08 9.51 17.67
C PRO A 174 -9.83 8.61 17.64
N LEU A 175 -10.01 7.30 17.80
CA LEU A 175 -8.90 6.34 17.67
C LEU A 175 -8.69 5.89 16.22
N ILE A 176 -9.71 6.03 15.38
CA ILE A 176 -9.80 5.46 14.03
C ILE A 176 -9.58 6.55 12.97
N GLY A 177 -10.14 7.73 13.18
CA GLY A 177 -9.83 8.94 12.43
C GLY A 177 -9.17 9.98 13.33
N PRO A 178 -8.71 11.11 12.78
CA PRO A 178 -9.01 11.64 11.44
C PRO A 178 -8.19 11.16 10.24
N GLY A 179 -7.01 10.57 10.46
CA GLY A 179 -6.04 10.29 9.40
C GLY A 179 -6.41 9.09 8.52
N ASN A 180 -6.26 9.21 7.21
CA ASN A 180 -6.34 8.08 6.27
C ASN A 180 -4.94 7.75 5.72
N ASP A 181 -4.71 6.51 5.31
CA ASP A 181 -3.41 6.17 4.70
C ASP A 181 -3.27 6.92 3.38
N ALA A 182 -2.09 7.48 3.17
CA ALA A 182 -1.74 8.14 1.92
C ALA A 182 -1.39 7.10 0.85
N ALA A 183 -1.54 7.50 -0.41
CA ALA A 183 -1.00 6.78 -1.55
C ALA A 183 -0.10 7.73 -2.36
N ILE A 184 0.87 7.19 -3.08
CA ILE A 184 1.75 7.94 -3.98
C ILE A 184 1.54 7.41 -5.40
N ALA A 185 1.58 8.29 -6.40
CA ALA A 185 1.66 7.90 -7.81
C ALA A 185 2.24 9.04 -8.66
N SER A 186 2.77 8.72 -9.83
CA SER A 186 3.33 9.66 -10.78
C SER A 186 2.25 10.23 -11.66
N ILE A 187 1.81 11.45 -11.38
CA ILE A 187 0.76 12.12 -12.15
C ILE A 187 1.39 13.16 -13.06
N GLY A 188 1.45 12.83 -14.36
CA GLY A 188 2.09 13.72 -15.33
C GLY A 188 3.61 13.77 -15.24
N GLY A 189 4.23 12.72 -14.67
CA GLY A 189 5.67 12.57 -14.58
C GLY A 189 6.30 13.16 -13.32
N ALA A 190 5.49 13.53 -12.32
CA ALA A 190 5.94 14.00 -11.02
C ALA A 190 5.32 13.16 -9.90
N PRO A 191 6.05 12.89 -8.79
CA PRO A 191 5.50 12.20 -7.64
C PRO A 191 4.38 13.04 -7.01
N THR A 192 3.22 12.41 -6.83
CA THR A 192 2.02 13.05 -6.33
C THR A 192 1.44 12.22 -5.18
N VAL A 193 1.17 12.89 -4.06
CA VAL A 193 0.60 12.28 -2.85
C VAL A 193 -0.92 12.44 -2.86
N PHE A 194 -1.64 11.33 -2.71
CA PHE A 194 -3.09 11.29 -2.51
C PHE A 194 -3.36 11.22 -1.01
N ALA A 195 -4.03 12.24 -0.48
CA ALA A 195 -4.34 12.31 0.94
C ALA A 195 -5.76 12.83 1.17
N SER A 196 -6.33 12.42 2.30
CA SER A 196 -7.67 12.79 2.75
C SER A 196 -7.74 12.62 4.26
N ALA A 197 -8.77 13.20 4.87
CA ALA A 197 -9.13 12.95 6.26
C ALA A 197 -10.61 12.56 6.34
N THR A 198 -11.07 12.09 7.50
CA THR A 198 -12.48 11.76 7.72
C THR A 198 -13.39 12.93 7.38
N SER A 199 -14.35 12.72 6.47
CA SER A 199 -15.26 13.70 5.85
C SER A 199 -14.58 14.87 5.13
N GLY A 200 -13.26 14.84 5.01
CA GLY A 200 -12.46 15.80 4.26
C GLY A 200 -12.30 15.39 2.81
N SER A 201 -11.86 16.36 2.00
CA SER A 201 -11.65 16.20 0.57
C SER A 201 -10.51 15.21 0.28
N LEU A 202 -10.73 14.30 -0.67
CA LEU A 202 -9.64 13.58 -1.31
C LEU A 202 -8.92 14.53 -2.27
N SER A 203 -7.63 14.74 -2.05
CA SER A 203 -6.83 15.69 -2.82
C SER A 203 -5.45 15.14 -3.14
N THR A 204 -4.83 15.73 -4.16
CA THR A 204 -3.45 15.46 -4.53
C THR A 204 -2.54 16.60 -4.10
N TYR A 205 -1.33 16.25 -3.69
CA TYR A 205 -0.31 17.18 -3.20
C TYR A 205 1.03 16.87 -3.86
N ALA A 206 1.78 17.91 -4.20
CA ALA A 206 3.15 17.79 -4.67
C ALA A 206 4.10 17.44 -3.50
N GLY A 207 5.34 17.05 -3.81
CA GLY A 207 6.37 16.76 -2.80
C GLY A 207 6.67 17.93 -1.85
N ASP A 208 6.37 19.17 -2.24
CA ASP A 208 6.49 20.37 -1.41
C ASP A 208 5.22 20.69 -0.58
N GLY A 209 4.25 19.78 -0.53
CA GLY A 209 3.01 19.93 0.22
C GLY A 209 1.96 20.82 -0.46
N THR A 210 2.24 21.40 -1.64
CA THR A 210 1.27 22.21 -2.37
C THR A 210 0.11 21.35 -2.85
N ARG A 211 -1.13 21.72 -2.53
CA ARG A 211 -2.32 21.05 -3.07
C ARG A 211 -2.44 21.33 -4.57
N GLU A 212 -2.36 20.29 -5.38
CA GLU A 212 -2.46 20.38 -6.84
C GLU A 212 -3.90 20.25 -7.32
N ARG A 213 -4.67 19.38 -6.65
CA ARG A 213 -6.03 19.04 -7.08
C ARG A 213 -6.88 18.55 -5.93
N THR A 214 -8.18 18.76 -6.06
CA THR A 214 -9.20 18.13 -5.24
C THR A 214 -10.11 17.30 -6.13
N MET A 215 -10.37 16.05 -5.71
CA MET A 215 -11.30 15.17 -6.40
C MET A 215 -12.72 15.73 -6.24
N ARG A 216 -13.49 15.75 -7.32
CA ARG A 216 -14.84 16.32 -7.35
C ARG A 216 -15.87 15.34 -6.81
N GLN A 217 -15.82 15.09 -5.52
CA GLN A 217 -16.72 14.17 -4.82
C GLN A 217 -18.19 14.64 -4.84
N GLU A 218 -18.43 15.93 -5.09
CA GLU A 218 -19.75 16.49 -5.34
C GLU A 218 -20.34 16.09 -6.70
N ALA A 219 -19.52 15.64 -7.64
CA ALA A 219 -19.95 15.30 -8.99
C ALA A 219 -20.30 13.80 -9.09
N VAL A 220 -21.44 13.53 -9.74
CA VAL A 220 -21.91 12.18 -10.03
C VAL A 220 -21.77 11.91 -11.52
N GLY A 221 -21.08 10.82 -11.87
CA GLY A 221 -20.88 10.39 -13.26
C GLY A 221 -22.21 10.13 -13.98
N PRO A 222 -22.29 10.39 -15.29
CA PRO A 222 -23.55 10.27 -16.06
C PRO A 222 -24.14 8.85 -16.08
N ALA A 223 -23.34 7.82 -15.86
CA ALA A 223 -23.74 6.42 -15.83
C ALA A 223 -23.76 5.82 -14.41
N SER A 224 -23.55 6.63 -13.38
CA SER A 224 -23.66 6.23 -11.97
C SER A 224 -25.06 5.74 -11.63
N ASP A 225 -25.13 4.69 -10.80
CA ASP A 225 -26.37 4.16 -10.23
C ASP A 225 -26.77 4.82 -8.89
N ALA A 226 -26.01 5.83 -8.44
CA ALA A 226 -26.33 6.61 -7.25
C ALA A 226 -27.72 7.26 -7.36
N THR A 227 -28.56 6.95 -6.37
CA THR A 227 -29.93 7.47 -6.25
C THR A 227 -29.97 8.75 -5.43
N ASP A 228 -29.14 8.85 -4.40
CA ASP A 228 -28.80 10.11 -3.73
C ASP A 228 -27.64 10.78 -4.48
N ARG A 229 -27.89 11.97 -5.04
CA ARG A 229 -26.92 12.76 -5.82
C ARG A 229 -26.43 14.00 -5.08
N SER A 230 -26.47 13.97 -3.76
CA SER A 230 -25.94 15.05 -2.90
C SER A 230 -24.42 15.17 -2.89
N GLY A 231 -23.70 14.21 -3.50
CA GLY A 231 -22.25 14.12 -3.48
C GLY A 231 -21.74 13.19 -2.37
N GLY A 232 -20.49 12.75 -2.48
CA GLY A 232 -19.84 11.85 -1.54
C GLY A 232 -18.95 12.57 -0.53
N LEU A 233 -18.91 12.02 0.70
CA LEU A 233 -17.96 12.38 1.75
C LEU A 233 -17.16 11.13 2.11
N ASN A 234 -15.84 11.25 2.19
CA ASN A 234 -14.98 10.15 2.65
C ASN A 234 -15.19 9.86 4.13
N LEU A 235 -14.95 8.62 4.58
CA LEU A 235 -14.97 8.28 5.99
C LEU A 235 -13.60 7.81 6.50
N PHE A 236 -13.38 6.50 6.64
CA PHE A 236 -12.23 5.92 7.36
C PHE A 236 -11.40 4.97 6.50
N GLU A 237 -11.75 4.82 5.23
CA GLU A 237 -11.09 3.95 4.29
C GLU A 237 -9.95 4.69 3.59
N SER A 238 -8.88 4.00 3.23
CA SER A 238 -7.75 4.58 2.52
C SER A 238 -8.01 4.59 1.00
N ALA A 239 -7.39 5.53 0.30
CA ALA A 239 -7.53 5.61 -1.16
C ALA A 239 -6.68 4.52 -1.83
N SER A 240 -7.18 3.96 -2.92
CA SER A 240 -6.42 3.08 -3.82
C SER A 240 -6.20 3.79 -5.14
N VAL A 241 -5.04 3.62 -5.76
CA VAL A 241 -4.71 4.24 -7.06
C VAL A 241 -4.40 3.14 -8.07
N GLY A 242 -4.95 3.24 -9.28
CA GLY A 242 -4.68 2.27 -10.36
C GLY A 242 -5.37 2.61 -11.69
N ASP A 243 -4.98 1.93 -12.77
CA ASP A 243 -5.56 2.11 -14.11
C ASP A 243 -6.86 1.30 -14.27
N LEU A 244 -7.98 1.87 -13.86
CA LEU A 244 -9.27 1.17 -13.93
C LEU A 244 -9.74 0.89 -15.36
N LEU A 245 -9.42 1.78 -16.30
CA LEU A 245 -9.91 1.70 -17.67
C LEU A 245 -8.99 0.89 -18.59
N GLY A 246 -7.80 0.50 -18.13
CA GLY A 246 -6.79 -0.20 -18.94
C GLY A 246 -6.21 0.68 -20.05
N ALA A 247 -6.21 2.00 -19.85
CA ALA A 247 -5.81 3.00 -20.83
C ALA A 247 -4.52 3.76 -20.45
N GLY A 248 -3.84 3.33 -19.38
CA GLY A 248 -2.67 3.99 -18.79
C GLY A 248 -3.00 5.27 -18.03
N GLN A 249 -4.27 5.53 -17.72
CA GLN A 249 -4.71 6.70 -16.97
C GLN A 249 -5.15 6.27 -15.57
N LEU A 250 -4.41 6.72 -14.55
CA LEU A 250 -4.68 6.37 -13.18
C LEU A 250 -5.96 7.03 -12.67
N ALA A 251 -6.70 6.28 -11.86
CA ALA A 251 -7.81 6.77 -11.08
C ALA A 251 -7.57 6.53 -9.59
N ALA A 252 -8.04 7.46 -8.76
CA ALA A 252 -8.11 7.29 -7.32
C ALA A 252 -9.49 6.75 -6.94
N VAL A 253 -9.52 5.66 -6.18
CA VAL A 253 -10.71 4.96 -5.71
C VAL A 253 -10.83 5.12 -4.20
N LYS A 254 -12.03 5.45 -3.71
CA LYS A 254 -12.26 5.62 -2.28
C LYS A 254 -13.72 5.41 -1.92
N TYR A 255 -13.97 4.85 -0.74
CA TYR A 255 -15.31 4.76 -0.19
C TYR A 255 -15.84 6.13 0.24
N GLU A 256 -17.14 6.29 0.04
CA GLU A 256 -17.86 7.52 0.29
C GLU A 256 -19.22 7.25 0.93
N LEU A 257 -19.72 8.25 1.61
CA LEU A 257 -21.09 8.32 2.11
C LEU A 257 -21.75 9.54 1.50
N SER A 258 -22.93 9.38 0.91
CA SER A 258 -23.72 10.53 0.49
C SER A 258 -24.06 11.46 1.67
N VAL A 259 -24.26 12.76 1.41
CA VAL A 259 -24.44 13.78 2.46
C VAL A 259 -25.60 13.45 3.40
N GLY A 260 -26.66 12.80 2.92
CA GLY A 260 -27.77 12.36 3.78
C GLY A 260 -27.32 11.44 4.94
N GLY A 261 -26.31 10.60 4.70
CA GLY A 261 -25.77 9.68 5.69
C GLY A 261 -25.03 10.38 6.83
N LEU A 262 -24.47 11.56 6.59
CA LEU A 262 -23.85 12.39 7.63
C LEU A 262 -24.87 12.77 8.73
N ALA A 263 -26.11 13.09 8.37
CA ALA A 263 -27.15 13.41 9.35
C ALA A 263 -27.46 12.20 10.25
N ASN A 264 -27.38 10.98 9.70
CA ASN A 264 -27.57 9.75 10.44
C ASN A 264 -26.40 9.43 11.39
N LEU A 265 -25.16 9.79 11.01
CA LEU A 265 -23.99 9.63 11.86
C LEU A 265 -23.90 10.70 12.96
N ALA A 266 -24.14 11.96 12.60
CA ALA A 266 -23.93 13.11 13.48
C ALA A 266 -25.07 13.34 14.48
N ALA A 267 -26.27 12.82 14.22
CA ALA A 267 -27.44 13.06 15.07
C ALA A 267 -28.19 11.76 15.40
N VAL A 268 -28.42 11.54 16.71
CA VAL A 268 -29.14 10.37 17.22
C VAL A 268 -30.58 10.36 16.71
N GLY A 269 -31.02 9.18 16.23
CA GLY A 269 -32.42 8.93 15.85
C GLY A 269 -32.82 9.48 14.47
N GLN A 270 -31.87 9.97 13.68
CA GLN A 270 -32.12 10.27 12.27
C GLN A 270 -32.21 8.98 11.46
N ASN A 271 -33.02 9.01 10.40
CA ASN A 271 -33.16 7.93 9.43
C ASN A 271 -33.44 8.55 8.05
N VAL A 272 -32.55 9.45 7.65
CA VAL A 272 -32.60 10.11 6.34
C VAL A 272 -32.12 9.11 5.29
N PRO A 273 -32.79 8.97 4.13
CA PRO A 273 -32.28 8.14 3.04
C PRO A 273 -30.90 8.58 2.57
N TYR A 274 -30.03 7.63 2.24
CA TYR A 274 -28.66 7.86 1.78
C TYR A 274 -28.16 6.67 0.97
N ASN A 275 -27.04 6.83 0.27
CA ASN A 275 -26.26 5.76 -0.34
C ASN A 275 -24.90 5.63 0.36
N HIS A 276 -24.46 4.38 0.59
CA HIS A 276 -23.05 4.07 0.63
C HIS A 276 -22.54 4.04 -0.81
N LEU A 277 -21.36 4.61 -1.01
CA LEU A 277 -20.81 4.87 -2.32
C LEU A 277 -19.36 4.39 -2.33
N ILE A 278 -18.87 4.07 -3.52
CA ILE A 278 -17.46 4.02 -3.81
C ILE A 278 -17.22 4.92 -5.02
N GLY A 279 -16.35 5.91 -4.86
CA GLY A 279 -15.96 6.86 -5.89
C GLY A 279 -14.73 6.38 -6.65
N ALA A 280 -14.65 6.73 -7.93
CA ALA A 280 -13.43 6.62 -8.72
C ALA A 280 -13.23 7.89 -9.53
N PHE A 281 -12.06 8.50 -9.40
CA PHE A 281 -11.75 9.82 -9.95
C PHE A 281 -10.51 9.75 -10.83
N ASP A 282 -10.58 10.27 -12.05
CA ASP A 282 -9.42 10.46 -12.91
C ASP A 282 -8.38 11.31 -12.17
N ALA A 283 -7.20 10.75 -11.91
CA ALA A 283 -6.18 11.39 -11.06
C ALA A 283 -5.65 12.71 -11.64
N ARG A 284 -5.68 12.86 -12.96
CA ARG A 284 -5.17 14.04 -13.66
C ARG A 284 -6.17 15.20 -13.67
N THR A 285 -7.46 14.92 -13.64
CA THR A 285 -8.52 15.93 -13.80
C THR A 285 -9.39 16.11 -12.57
N GLY A 286 -9.39 15.14 -11.64
CA GLY A 286 -10.26 15.09 -10.47
C GLY A 286 -11.73 14.85 -10.83
N ALA A 287 -12.03 14.51 -12.08
CA ALA A 287 -13.38 14.17 -12.52
C ALA A 287 -13.76 12.77 -12.04
N PRO A 288 -15.02 12.53 -11.62
CA PRO A 288 -15.48 11.16 -11.46
C PRO A 288 -15.44 10.45 -12.82
N LEU A 289 -15.09 9.16 -12.82
CA LEU A 289 -15.25 8.30 -13.98
C LEU A 289 -16.73 8.15 -14.34
N PRO A 290 -17.09 7.82 -15.60
CA PRO A 290 -18.46 7.94 -16.08
C PRO A 290 -19.53 7.19 -15.26
N ALA A 291 -19.20 5.99 -14.77
CA ALA A 291 -20.10 5.16 -13.97
C ALA A 291 -19.96 5.35 -12.46
N TRP A 292 -19.17 6.34 -12.02
CA TRP A 292 -18.78 6.51 -10.63
C TRP A 292 -19.31 7.84 -10.04
N PRO A 293 -19.62 7.90 -8.73
CA PRO A 293 -19.55 6.79 -7.77
C PRO A 293 -20.58 5.70 -8.09
N THR A 294 -20.32 4.47 -7.67
CA THR A 294 -21.31 3.37 -7.73
C THR A 294 -21.78 3.04 -6.31
N VAL A 295 -23.03 2.57 -6.18
CA VAL A 295 -23.63 2.22 -4.89
C VAL A 295 -23.05 0.90 -4.38
N THR A 296 -22.71 0.87 -3.09
CA THR A 296 -22.30 -0.35 -2.38
C THR A 296 -23.22 -0.62 -1.19
N ASP A 297 -23.21 -1.84 -0.65
CA ASP A 297 -24.22 -2.29 0.30
C ASP A 297 -24.00 -1.75 1.72
N ASP A 298 -22.75 -1.48 2.13
CA ASP A 298 -22.41 -1.03 3.49
C ASP A 298 -21.06 -0.29 3.55
N PHE A 299 -20.76 0.26 4.72
CA PHE A 299 -19.44 0.81 5.03
C PHE A 299 -18.33 -0.22 4.80
N GLN A 300 -17.16 0.30 4.47
CA GLN A 300 -15.91 -0.36 4.76
C GLN A 300 -15.23 0.40 5.92
N PHE A 301 -14.28 -0.19 6.64
CA PHE A 301 -13.73 0.44 7.85
C PHE A 301 -12.30 0.00 8.08
N LEU A 302 -11.38 0.95 8.22
CA LEU A 302 -9.93 0.70 8.36
C LEU A 302 -9.38 -0.23 7.27
N SER A 303 -9.66 0.11 6.02
CA SER A 303 -9.35 -0.76 4.88
C SER A 303 -9.20 0.07 3.61
N ALA A 304 -8.84 -0.60 2.52
CA ALA A 304 -8.73 -0.03 1.18
C ALA A 304 -9.34 -1.00 0.16
N SER A 305 -9.40 -0.59 -1.11
CA SER A 305 -9.72 -1.51 -2.20
C SER A 305 -8.46 -2.08 -2.84
N THR A 306 -8.56 -3.26 -3.43
CA THR A 306 -7.52 -3.80 -4.32
C THR A 306 -7.94 -3.51 -5.76
N ILE A 307 -7.02 -3.08 -6.62
CA ILE A 307 -7.29 -2.89 -8.05
C ILE A 307 -6.57 -4.00 -8.81
N ALA A 308 -7.30 -4.87 -9.49
CA ALA A 308 -6.73 -6.05 -10.12
C ALA A 308 -7.49 -6.48 -11.38
N LYS A 309 -6.83 -7.29 -12.22
CA LYS A 309 -7.42 -7.94 -13.40
C LYS A 309 -8.06 -9.27 -13.01
N VAL A 310 -9.27 -9.20 -12.45
CA VAL A 310 -9.99 -10.37 -11.94
C VAL A 310 -10.86 -11.04 -13.00
N ALA A 311 -11.29 -10.27 -14.01
CA ALA A 311 -11.97 -10.75 -15.21
C ALA A 311 -11.05 -10.58 -16.44
N PRO A 312 -10.24 -11.60 -16.82
CA PRO A 312 -9.23 -11.45 -17.88
C PRO A 312 -9.80 -11.10 -19.26
N SER A 313 -11.06 -11.45 -19.53
CA SER A 313 -11.73 -11.13 -20.79
C SER A 313 -12.19 -9.68 -20.90
N ASN A 314 -12.26 -8.96 -19.79
CA ASN A 314 -12.67 -7.55 -19.80
C ASN A 314 -11.51 -6.67 -20.27
N PRO A 315 -11.77 -5.55 -20.96
CA PRO A 315 -10.71 -4.60 -21.31
C PRO A 315 -10.19 -3.82 -20.10
N THR A 316 -11.03 -3.61 -19.10
CA THR A 316 -10.84 -2.83 -17.87
C THR A 316 -10.32 -3.67 -16.69
N ASN A 317 -9.79 -2.99 -15.68
CA ASN A 317 -9.47 -3.59 -14.38
C ASN A 317 -10.66 -3.48 -13.43
N GLN A 318 -10.62 -4.24 -12.32
CA GLN A 318 -11.70 -4.32 -11.35
C GLN A 318 -11.25 -3.76 -10.00
N VAL A 319 -12.16 -3.05 -9.34
CA VAL A 319 -12.04 -2.67 -7.94
C VAL A 319 -12.62 -3.79 -7.09
N LEU A 320 -11.75 -4.48 -6.35
CA LEU A 320 -12.17 -5.41 -5.32
C LEU A 320 -12.50 -4.63 -4.04
N ALA A 321 -13.78 -4.63 -3.70
CA ALA A 321 -14.38 -3.78 -2.70
C ALA A 321 -15.19 -4.64 -1.72
N GLN A 322 -14.88 -4.53 -0.44
CA GLN A 322 -15.50 -5.33 0.62
C GLN A 322 -16.45 -4.48 1.46
N ASN A 323 -17.33 -5.07 2.27
CA ASN A 323 -18.14 -4.26 3.17
C ASN A 323 -18.59 -4.99 4.43
N GLY A 324 -19.21 -4.21 5.34
CA GLY A 324 -19.72 -4.66 6.64
C GLY A 324 -20.80 -5.73 6.57
N LEU A 325 -21.47 -5.90 5.42
CA LEU A 325 -22.45 -6.96 5.19
C LEU A 325 -21.83 -8.29 4.70
N GLY A 326 -20.51 -8.34 4.61
CA GLY A 326 -19.79 -9.54 4.18
C GLY A 326 -19.90 -9.79 2.68
N MET A 327 -20.02 -8.72 1.90
CA MET A 327 -19.98 -8.77 0.44
C MET A 327 -18.58 -8.40 -0.03
N LEU A 328 -18.05 -9.17 -0.98
CA LEU A 328 -16.88 -8.80 -1.77
C LEU A 328 -17.34 -8.61 -3.21
N HIS A 329 -17.25 -7.38 -3.69
CA HIS A 329 -17.53 -6.97 -5.05
C HIS A 329 -16.26 -6.97 -5.89
N ALA A 330 -16.42 -7.03 -7.20
CA ALA A 330 -15.40 -6.78 -8.20
C ALA A 330 -16.00 -5.84 -9.26
N TYR A 331 -16.07 -4.55 -8.92
CA TYR A 331 -16.65 -3.53 -9.77
C TYR A 331 -15.77 -3.30 -11.00
N ASP A 332 -16.33 -3.47 -12.17
CA ASP A 332 -15.68 -3.20 -13.45
C ASP A 332 -15.41 -1.70 -13.61
N GLY A 333 -14.17 -1.32 -13.92
CA GLY A 333 -13.74 0.08 -13.95
C GLY A 333 -14.56 0.99 -14.87
N ALA A 334 -15.07 0.48 -16.00
CA ALA A 334 -15.86 1.27 -16.93
C ALA A 334 -17.35 1.36 -16.55
N SER A 335 -17.93 0.26 -16.08
CA SER A 335 -19.37 0.17 -15.81
C SER A 335 -19.77 0.39 -14.36
N GLY A 336 -18.83 0.32 -13.41
CA GLY A 336 -19.11 0.42 -11.97
C GLY A 336 -19.95 -0.75 -11.43
N GLN A 337 -20.13 -1.81 -12.21
CA GLN A 337 -20.96 -2.97 -11.88
C GLN A 337 -20.10 -4.21 -11.68
N ASP A 338 -20.58 -5.17 -10.90
CA ASP A 338 -19.87 -6.42 -10.67
C ASP A 338 -19.61 -7.19 -11.99
N VAL A 339 -18.39 -7.70 -12.14
CA VAL A 339 -18.07 -8.70 -13.16
C VAL A 339 -18.71 -10.06 -12.84
N PRO A 340 -18.91 -10.94 -13.84
CA PRO A 340 -19.55 -12.24 -13.61
C PRO A 340 -18.90 -13.05 -12.48
N GLY A 341 -19.75 -13.58 -11.58
CA GLY A 341 -19.31 -14.36 -10.43
C GLY A 341 -19.12 -13.56 -9.14
N PHE A 342 -19.37 -12.26 -9.16
CA PHE A 342 -19.45 -11.38 -8.01
C PHE A 342 -20.90 -10.88 -7.81
N PRO A 343 -21.26 -10.45 -6.58
CA PRO A 343 -20.42 -10.44 -5.38
C PRO A 343 -20.20 -11.84 -4.78
N LYS A 344 -19.13 -12.00 -4.01
CA LYS A 344 -18.96 -13.14 -3.08
C LYS A 344 -19.62 -12.76 -1.75
N VAL A 345 -20.24 -13.74 -1.09
CA VAL A 345 -20.91 -13.54 0.21
C VAL A 345 -20.23 -14.39 1.27
N THR A 346 -19.78 -13.77 2.35
CA THR A 346 -19.10 -14.42 3.49
C THR A 346 -19.93 -14.38 4.78
N GLY A 347 -20.92 -13.47 4.86
CA GLY A 347 -21.85 -13.37 5.98
C GLY A 347 -21.29 -12.73 7.26
N GLY A 348 -20.06 -12.21 7.22
CA GLY A 348 -19.41 -11.46 8.32
C GLY A 348 -18.60 -10.29 7.77
N TRP A 349 -18.35 -9.27 8.60
CA TRP A 349 -17.73 -8.02 8.16
C TRP A 349 -16.36 -8.29 7.54
N LEU A 350 -16.18 -7.96 6.26
CA LEU A 350 -14.89 -8.04 5.57
C LEU A 350 -14.11 -6.73 5.76
N PHE A 351 -12.95 -6.80 6.42
CA PHE A 351 -12.21 -5.62 6.84
C PHE A 351 -10.80 -5.52 6.25
N ALA A 352 -10.21 -6.63 5.80
CA ALA A 352 -8.86 -6.64 5.25
C ALA A 352 -8.93 -6.78 3.72
N PRO A 353 -8.22 -5.93 2.95
CA PRO A 353 -8.31 -5.94 1.48
C PRO A 353 -8.07 -7.33 0.90
N THR A 354 -8.86 -7.68 -0.12
CA THR A 354 -8.76 -8.99 -0.75
C THR A 354 -7.41 -9.13 -1.46
N ALA A 355 -6.73 -10.23 -1.18
CA ALA A 355 -5.49 -10.60 -1.85
C ALA A 355 -5.77 -11.58 -3.00
N LEU A 356 -5.10 -11.41 -4.14
CA LEU A 356 -5.01 -12.42 -5.19
C LEU A 356 -3.62 -13.03 -5.25
N SER A 357 -3.60 -14.33 -5.46
CA SER A 357 -2.41 -15.14 -5.65
C SER A 357 -2.23 -15.48 -7.12
N ASP A 358 -0.99 -15.58 -7.57
CA ASP A 358 -0.61 -15.94 -8.94
C ASP A 358 -0.87 -17.41 -9.29
N ASP A 359 -1.13 -18.24 -8.28
CA ASP A 359 -1.57 -19.64 -8.41
C ASP A 359 -3.10 -19.78 -8.62
N GLY A 360 -3.80 -18.68 -8.89
CA GLY A 360 -5.22 -18.67 -9.22
C GLY A 360 -6.13 -18.79 -8.00
N ARG A 361 -5.70 -18.26 -6.85
CA ARG A 361 -6.50 -18.19 -5.61
C ARG A 361 -6.75 -16.73 -5.24
N MET A 362 -7.87 -16.50 -4.56
CA MET A 362 -8.23 -15.20 -4.00
C MET A 362 -8.75 -15.43 -2.59
N ALA A 363 -8.37 -14.58 -1.65
CA ALA A 363 -8.72 -14.75 -0.25
C ALA A 363 -9.22 -13.46 0.40
N ALA A 364 -10.17 -13.61 1.32
CA ALA A 364 -10.68 -12.54 2.16
C ALA A 364 -10.92 -13.06 3.57
N ILE A 365 -10.75 -12.20 4.58
CA ILE A 365 -10.95 -12.58 5.98
C ILE A 365 -12.03 -11.70 6.62
N THR A 366 -12.94 -12.32 7.37
CA THR A 366 -13.93 -11.58 8.15
C THR A 366 -13.35 -11.16 9.49
N ARG A 367 -13.90 -10.11 10.09
CA ARG A 367 -13.51 -9.60 11.41
C ARG A 367 -13.65 -10.66 12.52
N GLU A 368 -14.54 -11.63 12.32
CA GLU A 368 -14.76 -12.77 13.21
C GLU A 368 -13.65 -13.85 13.09
N GLY A 369 -12.71 -13.70 12.16
CA GLY A 369 -11.55 -14.58 11.99
C GLY A 369 -11.76 -15.73 10.99
N TYR A 370 -12.78 -15.67 10.14
CA TYR A 370 -13.00 -16.67 9.10
C TYR A 370 -12.27 -16.29 7.80
N LEU A 371 -11.33 -17.13 7.38
CA LEU A 371 -10.68 -17.03 6.08
C LEU A 371 -11.52 -17.73 5.01
N PHE A 372 -11.92 -16.98 3.99
CA PHE A 372 -12.58 -17.50 2.80
C PHE A 372 -11.59 -17.49 1.64
N GLU A 373 -11.59 -18.58 0.88
CA GLU A 373 -10.73 -18.76 -0.27
C GLU A 373 -11.56 -19.22 -1.47
N TRP A 374 -11.31 -18.59 -2.62
CA TRP A 374 -11.94 -18.94 -3.89
C TRP A 374 -10.88 -19.25 -4.93
N ARG A 375 -11.21 -20.17 -5.84
CA ARG A 375 -10.51 -20.25 -7.12
C ARG A 375 -10.82 -18.99 -7.92
N SER A 376 -9.80 -18.36 -8.45
CA SER A 376 -9.88 -17.18 -9.29
C SER A 376 -9.47 -17.51 -10.72
N GLY A 377 -10.19 -16.93 -11.68
CA GLY A 377 -9.79 -16.93 -13.08
C GLY A 377 -8.85 -15.77 -13.43
N ALA A 378 -8.45 -14.95 -12.45
CA ALA A 378 -7.58 -13.80 -12.64
C ALA A 378 -6.25 -14.21 -13.31
N ALA A 379 -5.66 -13.28 -14.08
CA ALA A 379 -4.36 -13.51 -14.69
C ALA A 379 -3.29 -13.71 -13.62
N ALA A 380 -2.35 -14.65 -13.80
CA ALA A 380 -1.22 -14.75 -12.88
C ALA A 380 -0.34 -13.49 -12.96
N CYS A 381 -0.10 -13.01 -14.18
CA CYS A 381 0.55 -11.73 -14.45
C CYS A 381 -0.51 -10.65 -14.47
N GLN A 382 -0.59 -9.92 -13.36
CA GLN A 382 -1.52 -8.82 -13.19
C GLN A 382 -1.00 -7.58 -13.94
N THR A 383 -1.93 -6.77 -14.43
CA THR A 383 -1.62 -5.44 -15.01
C THR A 383 -1.71 -4.32 -13.99
N GLU A 384 -2.15 -4.67 -12.79
CA GLU A 384 -2.40 -3.83 -11.62
C GLU A 384 -2.00 -4.66 -10.41
N TRP A 385 -2.40 -4.26 -9.21
CA TRP A 385 -1.77 -4.73 -8.00
C TRP A 385 -2.71 -5.57 -7.15
N PRO A 386 -2.44 -6.88 -7.04
CA PRO A 386 -3.37 -7.83 -6.46
C PRO A 386 -3.41 -7.83 -4.93
N GLU A 387 -2.72 -6.92 -4.26
CA GLU A 387 -2.58 -6.91 -2.80
C GLU A 387 -2.69 -5.53 -2.16
N PHE A 388 -2.79 -5.55 -0.83
CA PHE A 388 -2.90 -4.34 -0.02
C PHE A 388 -1.64 -3.49 -0.16
N ARG A 389 -1.81 -2.16 -0.16
CA ARG A 389 -0.70 -1.19 -0.25
C ARG A 389 0.16 -1.34 -1.50
N HIS A 390 -0.46 -1.80 -2.60
CA HIS A 390 0.13 -1.93 -3.92
C HIS A 390 1.07 -3.14 -4.04
N ASP A 391 2.15 -3.19 -3.29
CA ASP A 391 3.21 -4.19 -3.49
C ASP A 391 3.57 -4.95 -2.18
N PRO A 392 4.38 -6.03 -2.25
CA PRO A 392 4.82 -6.77 -1.07
C PRO A 392 5.65 -5.98 -0.04
N HIS A 393 6.25 -4.85 -0.44
CA HIS A 393 6.93 -3.91 0.46
C HIS A 393 5.94 -2.97 1.17
N SER A 394 4.65 -3.01 0.81
CA SER A 394 3.57 -2.19 1.37
C SER A 394 3.79 -0.68 1.21
N THR A 395 4.48 -0.27 0.13
CA THR A 395 4.88 1.13 -0.06
C THR A 395 3.69 2.07 -0.25
N GLY A 396 2.53 1.57 -0.70
CA GLY A 396 1.40 2.40 -1.12
C GLY A 396 1.73 3.38 -2.24
N ASN A 397 2.78 3.11 -3.02
CA ASN A 397 3.22 3.92 -4.13
C ASN A 397 2.99 3.17 -5.43
N TYR A 398 2.19 3.74 -6.33
CA TYR A 398 1.78 3.10 -7.59
C TYR A 398 2.95 2.79 -8.53
N ASP A 399 4.04 3.53 -8.42
CA ASP A 399 5.19 3.37 -9.30
C ASP A 399 6.30 2.52 -8.67
N ALA A 400 6.12 2.06 -7.43
CA ALA A 400 7.10 1.23 -6.75
C ALA A 400 6.97 -0.22 -7.20
N ASP A 401 8.10 -0.80 -7.59
CA ASP A 401 8.21 -2.24 -7.79
C ASP A 401 8.85 -2.89 -6.56
N GLY A 402 8.00 -3.45 -5.70
CA GLY A 402 8.40 -4.25 -4.56
C GLY A 402 8.24 -5.77 -4.77
N THR A 403 7.99 -6.24 -6.00
CA THR A 403 7.71 -7.66 -6.24
C THR A 403 8.95 -8.40 -6.70
N PRO A 404 9.57 -9.23 -5.85
CA PRO A 404 10.76 -9.95 -6.27
C PRO A 404 10.45 -11.07 -7.29
N PRO A 405 11.46 -11.48 -8.09
CA PRO A 405 11.40 -12.72 -8.85
C PRO A 405 11.12 -13.95 -7.97
N ASP A 406 10.50 -14.96 -8.57
CA ASP A 406 10.35 -16.26 -7.91
C ASP A 406 11.68 -16.99 -7.75
N ALA A 407 11.68 -18.07 -6.96
CA ALA A 407 12.79 -19.00 -6.96
C ALA A 407 12.88 -19.76 -8.30
N PRO A 408 14.08 -19.98 -8.86
CA PRO A 408 14.24 -20.85 -10.02
C PRO A 408 13.69 -22.26 -9.74
N GLU A 409 12.71 -22.70 -10.52
CA GLU A 409 12.13 -24.03 -10.31
C GLU A 409 12.95 -25.11 -11.02
N GLN A 410 12.90 -26.33 -10.49
CA GLN A 410 13.51 -27.51 -11.11
C GLN A 410 15.01 -27.34 -11.40
N LEU A 411 15.71 -26.58 -10.55
CA LEU A 411 17.15 -26.36 -10.70
C LEU A 411 17.92 -27.68 -10.72
N SER A 412 18.70 -27.86 -11.78
CA SER A 412 19.53 -29.03 -12.01
C SER A 412 20.89 -28.64 -12.57
N ALA A 413 21.91 -29.42 -12.22
CA ALA A 413 23.26 -29.26 -12.73
C ALA A 413 23.86 -30.64 -13.07
N ARG A 414 24.10 -30.89 -14.35
CA ARG A 414 24.64 -32.15 -14.87
C ARG A 414 26.10 -31.98 -15.27
N ALA A 415 27.00 -32.75 -14.66
CA ALA A 415 28.40 -32.75 -15.05
C ALA A 415 28.59 -33.25 -16.51
N LEU A 416 29.36 -32.50 -17.29
CA LEU A 416 29.75 -32.85 -18.67
C LEU A 416 31.20 -33.36 -18.76
N GLY A 417 31.98 -33.23 -17.68
CA GLY A 417 33.41 -33.53 -17.64
C GLY A 417 34.26 -32.26 -17.71
N GLY A 418 35.54 -32.36 -17.32
CA GLY A 418 36.47 -31.22 -17.38
C GLY A 418 36.09 -29.99 -16.54
N GLY A 419 35.26 -30.15 -15.50
CA GLY A 419 34.75 -29.04 -14.68
C GLY A 419 33.57 -28.29 -15.30
N SER A 420 33.08 -28.72 -16.47
CA SER A 420 31.89 -28.16 -17.11
C SER A 420 30.61 -28.83 -16.62
N PHE A 421 29.56 -28.02 -16.44
CA PHE A 421 28.22 -28.45 -16.04
C PHE A 421 27.18 -27.86 -16.99
N GLN A 422 26.19 -28.66 -17.35
CA GLN A 422 24.94 -28.18 -17.92
C GLN A 422 23.99 -27.82 -16.78
N VAL A 423 23.71 -26.54 -16.61
CA VAL A 423 22.74 -26.01 -15.64
C VAL A 423 21.42 -25.78 -16.36
N SER A 424 20.31 -26.19 -15.74
CA SER A 424 18.97 -26.02 -16.28
C SER A 424 17.97 -25.77 -15.17
N PHE A 425 17.02 -24.86 -15.39
CA PHE A 425 15.90 -24.54 -14.50
C PHE A 425 14.76 -23.90 -15.29
N VAL A 426 13.58 -23.82 -14.70
CA VAL A 426 12.50 -22.94 -15.18
C VAL A 426 12.81 -21.54 -14.65
N SER A 427 12.96 -20.58 -15.56
CA SER A 427 13.33 -19.22 -15.20
C SER A 427 12.23 -18.57 -14.37
N PRO A 428 12.58 -17.87 -13.29
CA PRO A 428 11.69 -16.86 -12.73
C PRO A 428 11.55 -15.67 -13.70
N GLY A 429 10.54 -14.86 -13.47
CA GLY A 429 10.30 -13.61 -14.18
C GLY A 429 11.06 -12.43 -13.57
N ASP A 430 10.58 -11.25 -13.92
CA ASP A 430 10.86 -9.98 -13.26
C ASP A 430 10.04 -9.96 -11.96
N ASP A 431 8.71 -9.84 -12.07
CA ASP A 431 7.78 -10.01 -10.95
C ASP A 431 7.35 -11.46 -10.82
N ARG A 432 7.79 -12.15 -9.76
CA ARG A 432 7.50 -13.58 -9.55
C ARG A 432 7.89 -14.40 -10.80
N ARG A 433 6.91 -14.86 -11.57
CA ARG A 433 7.07 -15.62 -12.83
C ARG A 433 6.81 -14.80 -14.11
N CYS A 434 6.48 -13.52 -13.98
CA CYS A 434 6.02 -12.65 -15.05
C CYS A 434 7.14 -11.77 -15.58
N GLY A 435 7.20 -11.51 -16.89
CA GLY A 435 8.30 -10.73 -17.47
C GLY A 435 9.61 -11.51 -17.58
N THR A 436 10.74 -10.80 -17.54
CA THR A 436 12.09 -11.37 -17.65
C THR A 436 12.98 -10.67 -16.63
N ALA A 437 13.58 -11.42 -15.71
CA ALA A 437 14.54 -10.88 -14.77
C ALA A 437 15.68 -10.11 -15.47
N LYS A 438 16.23 -9.11 -14.79
CA LYS A 438 17.42 -8.38 -15.25
C LYS A 438 18.69 -9.24 -15.26
N GLU A 439 18.90 -10.03 -14.22
CA GLU A 439 20.05 -10.93 -14.14
C GLU A 439 19.79 -12.19 -13.30
N TYR A 440 20.57 -13.25 -13.57
CA TYR A 440 20.69 -14.37 -12.64
C TYR A 440 21.86 -14.13 -11.69
N VAL A 441 21.58 -14.16 -10.39
CA VAL A 441 22.59 -14.09 -9.33
C VAL A 441 22.94 -15.52 -8.93
N ALA A 442 24.06 -16.03 -9.42
CA ALA A 442 24.49 -17.41 -9.16
C ALA A 442 25.84 -17.47 -8.44
N SER A 443 25.98 -18.47 -7.56
CA SER A 443 27.25 -18.77 -6.90
C SER A 443 27.45 -20.27 -6.70
N ALA A 444 28.71 -20.70 -6.74
CA ALA A 444 29.14 -22.05 -6.42
C ALA A 444 29.99 -22.02 -5.14
N ASP A 445 29.46 -22.58 -4.04
CA ASP A 445 30.02 -22.47 -2.69
C ASP A 445 30.45 -21.01 -2.34
N GLY A 446 29.63 -20.03 -2.71
CA GLY A 446 29.85 -18.60 -2.46
C GLY A 446 30.74 -17.87 -3.48
N GLN A 447 31.31 -18.57 -4.48
CA GLN A 447 32.02 -17.93 -5.58
C GLN A 447 31.06 -17.58 -6.72
N PRO A 448 31.04 -16.34 -7.23
CA PRO A 448 30.14 -15.95 -8.32
C PRO A 448 30.29 -16.82 -9.58
N VAL A 449 29.18 -17.12 -10.24
CA VAL A 449 29.11 -17.86 -11.50
C VAL A 449 28.29 -17.06 -12.50
N ASP A 450 28.86 -16.79 -13.65
CA ASP A 450 28.11 -16.19 -14.76
C ASP A 450 27.32 -17.29 -15.50
N LEU A 451 25.99 -17.18 -15.46
CA LEU A 451 25.09 -18.06 -16.21
C LEU A 451 24.78 -17.50 -17.61
N GLY A 452 25.02 -16.22 -17.86
CA GLY A 452 24.57 -15.50 -19.05
C GLY A 452 23.21 -14.81 -18.87
N ALA A 453 22.64 -14.37 -19.99
CA ALA A 453 21.42 -13.56 -19.99
C ALA A 453 20.18 -14.36 -19.55
N PRO A 454 19.27 -13.74 -18.77
CA PRO A 454 17.98 -14.33 -18.45
C PRO A 454 17.08 -14.58 -19.66
N VAL A 455 16.17 -15.53 -19.49
CA VAL A 455 15.04 -15.77 -20.40
C VAL A 455 13.74 -15.44 -19.69
N ALA A 456 12.65 -15.29 -20.46
CA ALA A 456 11.35 -14.96 -19.89
C ALA A 456 10.89 -16.00 -18.85
N GLY A 457 10.20 -15.51 -17.83
CA GLY A 457 9.66 -16.32 -16.74
C GLY A 457 8.79 -17.47 -17.26
N GLY A 458 8.92 -18.62 -16.62
CA GLY A 458 8.28 -19.87 -17.04
C GLY A 458 8.93 -20.59 -18.22
N GLN A 459 9.93 -19.98 -18.90
CA GLN A 459 10.71 -20.69 -19.92
C GLN A 459 11.83 -21.52 -19.29
N THR A 460 12.23 -22.59 -19.96
CA THR A 460 13.40 -23.37 -19.54
C THR A 460 14.68 -22.65 -19.96
N PHE A 461 15.48 -22.27 -18.96
CA PHE A 461 16.84 -21.81 -19.16
C PHE A 461 17.80 -23.02 -19.22
N THR A 462 18.81 -22.95 -20.08
CA THR A 462 19.91 -23.93 -20.10
C THR A 462 21.22 -23.27 -20.51
N ALA A 463 22.27 -23.47 -19.71
CA ALA A 463 23.62 -23.01 -20.04
C ALA A 463 24.67 -24.06 -19.70
N THR A 464 25.78 -24.04 -20.45
CA THR A 464 26.99 -24.79 -20.07
C THR A 464 27.93 -23.83 -19.39
N VAL A 465 28.26 -24.11 -18.13
CA VAL A 465 29.11 -23.25 -17.30
C VAL A 465 30.28 -24.04 -16.74
N SER A 466 31.39 -23.35 -16.51
CA SER A 466 32.53 -23.91 -15.78
C SER A 466 32.40 -23.55 -14.30
N LEU A 467 32.36 -24.55 -13.43
CA LEU A 467 32.26 -24.32 -11.98
C LEU A 467 33.63 -24.45 -11.32
N PRO A 468 33.89 -23.75 -10.19
CA PRO A 468 35.12 -23.90 -9.43
C PRO A 468 35.42 -25.35 -9.07
N ALA A 469 36.69 -25.73 -9.14
CA ALA A 469 37.11 -27.10 -8.84
C ALA A 469 36.74 -27.48 -7.40
N GLY A 470 35.98 -28.57 -7.25
CA GLY A 470 35.54 -29.07 -5.95
C GLY A 470 34.27 -28.41 -5.38
N ALA A 471 33.62 -27.54 -6.15
CA ALA A 471 32.31 -26.98 -5.80
C ALA A 471 31.29 -28.08 -5.50
N ARG A 472 30.48 -27.87 -4.46
CA ARG A 472 29.50 -28.86 -3.95
C ARG A 472 28.06 -28.40 -4.09
N ILE A 473 27.82 -27.11 -4.02
CA ILE A 473 26.50 -26.51 -4.11
C ILE A 473 26.55 -25.40 -5.15
N LEU A 474 25.60 -25.41 -6.07
CA LEU A 474 25.28 -24.28 -6.93
C LEU A 474 23.98 -23.66 -6.39
N THR A 475 24.03 -22.36 -6.12
CA THR A 475 22.87 -21.55 -5.72
C THR A 475 22.57 -20.55 -6.81
N VAL A 476 21.30 -20.40 -7.18
CA VAL A 476 20.83 -19.48 -8.22
C VAL A 476 19.62 -18.73 -7.67
N ALA A 477 19.64 -17.41 -7.83
CA ALA A 477 18.50 -16.51 -7.66
C ALA A 477 18.38 -15.64 -8.91
N ALA A 478 17.32 -14.85 -8.99
CA ALA A 478 17.16 -13.81 -10.00
C ALA A 478 16.99 -12.45 -9.34
N ARG A 479 17.41 -11.40 -10.05
CA ARG A 479 17.18 -10.01 -9.69
C ARG A 479 16.42 -9.33 -10.81
N ASP A 480 15.37 -8.60 -10.47
CA ASP A 480 14.58 -7.78 -11.40
C ASP A 480 15.29 -6.45 -11.71
N ASP A 481 14.62 -5.60 -12.48
CA ASP A 481 15.17 -4.30 -12.86
C ASP A 481 15.18 -3.25 -11.75
N ALA A 482 14.21 -3.32 -10.83
CA ALA A 482 14.10 -2.53 -9.59
C ALA A 482 15.17 -2.88 -8.55
N GLY A 483 15.79 -4.05 -8.66
CA GLY A 483 16.86 -4.53 -7.80
C GLY A 483 16.44 -5.53 -6.73
N ASN A 484 15.16 -5.93 -6.68
CA ASN A 484 14.68 -6.92 -5.73
C ASN A 484 15.30 -8.28 -6.04
N LEU A 485 15.71 -8.98 -4.98
CA LEU A 485 16.34 -10.28 -5.10
C LEU A 485 15.32 -11.38 -4.77
N GLY A 486 15.06 -12.23 -5.75
CA GLY A 486 14.20 -13.41 -5.59
C GLY A 486 14.77 -14.45 -4.64
N ALA A 487 13.89 -15.33 -4.15
CA ALA A 487 14.30 -16.44 -3.31
C ALA A 487 15.28 -17.37 -4.05
N PRO A 488 16.38 -17.83 -3.43
CA PRO A 488 17.35 -18.68 -4.10
C PRO A 488 16.89 -20.15 -4.19
N ALA A 489 17.27 -20.82 -5.27
CA ALA A 489 17.25 -22.27 -5.40
C ALA A 489 18.68 -22.83 -5.32
N SER A 490 18.85 -24.02 -4.74
CA SER A 490 20.16 -24.67 -4.63
C SER A 490 20.13 -26.13 -5.09
N VAL A 491 21.21 -26.58 -5.74
CA VAL A 491 21.37 -27.98 -6.18
C VAL A 491 22.75 -28.51 -5.77
N SER A 492 22.79 -29.78 -5.34
CA SER A 492 24.06 -30.45 -5.06
C SER A 492 24.76 -30.88 -6.34
N LEU A 493 25.99 -30.45 -6.49
CA LEU A 493 26.94 -30.90 -7.49
C LEU A 493 27.56 -32.19 -6.95
N GLY A 494 26.98 -33.34 -7.29
CA GLY A 494 27.46 -34.64 -6.79
C GLY A 494 28.99 -34.80 -6.96
N LYS A 495 29.63 -35.65 -6.14
CA LYS A 495 31.09 -35.86 -6.21
C LYS A 495 31.50 -36.17 -7.65
N THR A 496 32.27 -35.28 -8.28
CA THR A 496 33.00 -35.59 -9.51
C THR A 496 33.86 -36.81 -9.22
N ARG A 497 33.47 -37.99 -9.74
CA ARG A 497 34.37 -39.14 -9.75
C ARG A 497 35.57 -38.70 -10.59
N ARG A 498 36.72 -38.58 -9.93
CA ARG A 498 38.00 -38.27 -10.57
C ARG A 498 38.36 -39.31 -11.61
#